data_AF-A0A445GW55-F1
#
_entry.id   AF-A0A445GW55-F1
#
_cell.length_a   1.000
_cell.length_b   1.000
_cell.length_c   1.000
_cell.angle_alpha   90.00
_cell.angle_beta   90.00
_cell.angle_gamma   90.00
#
_symmetry.space_group_name_H-M   'P 1'
#
loop_
_entity.id
_entity.type
_entity.pdbx_description
1 polymer ?
#
loop_
_entity_poly.entity_id
_entity_poly.type
_entity_poly.pdbx_seq_one_letter_code
_entity_poly.pdbx_strand_id
1 'polypeptide(L)'
;MASSSDERYVWPWTGIVANIFGKPKHEPVECDSMYWLRKFEQYKLEEAYVLHCAEDPTGYVVLEFGTEWTGFTQMMKLDTDFLVDNHGKKDYYESRKMGYSSGLFGWRAQAEYYNSEGLVGNFLRQKAELKTTSMVAQDSLNEKTETLDHLYGEIGSVNKKISDMESKYIEYYMSLDRMMKEIEKKRDLLHQTRAEGL
;
A
#
# COMPACT_ATOMS: atom_id res chain seq x y z
N MET A 1 15.05 -1.96 28.61
CA MET A 1 13.83 -1.93 27.77
C MET A 1 14.15 -1.01 26.60
N ALA A 2 14.60 -1.56 25.48
CA ALA A 2 14.87 -0.75 24.28
C ALA A 2 13.53 -0.35 23.68
N SER A 3 13.34 0.95 23.47
CA SER A 3 12.18 1.51 22.79
C SER A 3 12.00 0.84 21.43
N SER A 4 10.78 0.37 21.13
CA SER A 4 10.41 -0.25 19.85
C SER A 4 10.42 0.72 18.66
N SER A 5 10.99 1.92 18.81
CA SER A 5 11.00 2.99 17.83
C SER A 5 12.14 2.93 16.80
N ASP A 6 13.12 2.04 17.00
CA ASP A 6 14.31 1.95 16.12
C ASP A 6 14.34 0.71 15.21
N GLU A 7 13.37 -0.19 15.32
CA GLU A 7 13.33 -1.38 14.47
C GLU A 7 12.91 -0.99 13.05
N ARG A 8 13.88 -1.07 12.13
CA ARG A 8 13.67 -0.80 10.70
C ARG A 8 13.61 -2.10 9.92
N TYR A 9 12.60 -2.16 9.09
CA TYR A 9 12.28 -3.26 8.20
C TYR A 9 12.61 -2.87 6.77
N VAL A 10 12.92 -3.87 5.96
CA VAL A 10 12.97 -3.69 4.51
C VAL A 10 11.54 -3.49 4.01
N TRP A 11 11.33 -2.42 3.24
CA TRP A 11 10.06 -2.04 2.63
C TRP A 11 10.22 -1.89 1.11
N PRO A 12 9.39 -2.51 0.25
CA PRO A 12 8.21 -3.35 0.55
C PRO A 12 8.52 -4.53 1.47
N TRP A 13 7.53 -5.01 2.23
CA TRP A 13 7.74 -5.99 3.30
C TRP A 13 8.42 -7.24 2.75
N THR A 14 9.58 -7.60 3.29
CA THR A 14 10.48 -8.57 2.67
C THR A 14 10.91 -9.67 3.65
N GLY A 15 10.87 -10.92 3.19
CA GLY A 15 11.45 -12.09 3.86
C GLY A 15 12.63 -12.64 3.07
N ILE A 16 13.49 -13.40 3.75
CA ILE A 16 14.64 -14.09 3.15
C ILE A 16 14.51 -15.56 3.48
N VAL A 17 14.70 -16.41 2.46
CA VAL A 17 14.87 -17.85 2.60
C VAL A 17 16.27 -18.22 2.13
N ALA A 18 16.98 -19.03 2.89
CA ALA A 18 18.35 -19.46 2.61
C ALA A 18 18.44 -20.98 2.45
N ASN A 19 19.61 -21.44 2.00
CA ASN A 19 19.93 -22.86 1.80
C ASN A 19 19.07 -23.51 0.70
N ILE A 20 18.76 -22.76 -0.34
CA ILE A 20 17.86 -23.18 -1.42
C ILE A 20 18.44 -24.30 -2.30
N PHE A 21 19.77 -24.43 -2.34
CA PHE A 21 20.47 -25.52 -3.04
C PHE A 21 21.00 -26.62 -2.10
N GLY A 22 20.85 -26.45 -0.77
CA GLY A 22 21.20 -27.47 0.23
C GLY A 22 22.67 -27.94 0.20
N LYS A 23 22.90 -29.18 0.68
CA LYS A 23 24.17 -29.90 0.42
C LYS A 23 24.21 -30.34 -1.05
N PRO A 24 25.37 -30.30 -1.72
CA PRO A 24 25.48 -30.67 -3.13
C PRO A 24 25.19 -32.17 -3.30
N LYS A 25 23.93 -32.50 -3.57
CA LYS A 25 23.52 -33.81 -4.06
C LYS A 25 22.61 -33.61 -5.26
N HIS A 26 23.26 -33.76 -6.41
CA HIS A 26 22.70 -34.01 -7.73
C HIS A 26 21.73 -32.95 -8.28
N GLU A 27 22.22 -32.35 -9.36
CA GLU A 27 21.54 -31.51 -10.35
C GLU A 27 21.16 -30.09 -9.89
N PRO A 28 21.51 -29.06 -10.69
CA PRO A 28 20.95 -27.73 -10.52
C PRO A 28 19.47 -27.83 -10.88
N VAL A 29 18.61 -27.95 -9.88
CA VAL A 29 17.21 -27.61 -10.10
C VAL A 29 17.20 -26.10 -10.27
N GLU A 30 17.08 -25.64 -11.52
CA GLU A 30 16.73 -24.24 -11.82
C GLU A 30 15.35 -23.97 -11.19
N CYS A 31 15.34 -23.68 -9.89
CA CYS A 31 14.17 -23.24 -9.18
C CYS A 31 13.99 -21.76 -9.50
N ASP A 32 13.31 -21.46 -10.60
CA ASP A 32 12.97 -20.10 -11.01
C ASP A 32 12.03 -19.39 -10.00
N SER A 33 11.80 -18.09 -10.19
CA SER A 33 10.91 -17.30 -9.34
C SER A 33 9.50 -17.89 -9.21
N MET A 34 8.97 -18.53 -10.27
CA MET A 34 7.61 -19.08 -10.27
C MET A 34 7.49 -20.29 -9.34
N TYR A 35 8.53 -21.13 -9.27
CA TYR A 35 8.60 -22.22 -8.30
C TYR A 35 8.47 -21.69 -6.86
N TRP A 36 9.20 -20.64 -6.52
CA TRP A 36 9.21 -20.08 -5.16
C TRP A 36 7.90 -19.41 -4.78
N LEU A 37 7.26 -18.71 -5.73
CA LEU A 37 5.91 -18.18 -5.53
C LEU A 37 4.91 -19.28 -5.20
N ARG A 38 4.94 -20.41 -5.91
CA ARG A 38 4.06 -21.57 -5.64
C ARG A 38 4.40 -22.24 -4.31
N LYS A 39 5.69 -22.42 -4.01
CA LYS A 39 6.13 -23.08 -2.78
C LYS A 39 5.68 -22.34 -1.51
N PHE A 40 5.62 -21.02 -1.59
CA PHE A 40 5.25 -20.15 -0.47
C PHE A 40 3.89 -19.46 -0.68
N GLU A 41 3.01 -20.02 -1.52
CA GLU A 41 1.71 -19.43 -1.87
C GLU A 41 0.81 -19.17 -0.65
N GLN A 42 0.95 -19.97 0.41
CA GLN A 42 0.25 -19.83 1.69
C GLN A 42 0.48 -18.48 2.37
N TYR A 43 1.59 -17.81 2.05
CA TYR A 43 1.96 -16.50 2.56
C TYR A 43 1.56 -15.35 1.65
N LYS A 44 0.92 -15.63 0.50
CA LYS A 44 0.42 -14.62 -0.44
C LYS A 44 1.47 -13.58 -0.85
N LEU A 45 2.62 -14.09 -1.30
CA LEU A 45 3.72 -13.28 -1.82
C LEU A 45 3.31 -12.57 -3.11
N GLU A 46 3.90 -11.40 -3.37
CA GLU A 46 3.77 -10.69 -4.65
C GLU A 46 4.89 -11.09 -5.60
N GLU A 47 6.14 -11.14 -5.12
CA GLU A 47 7.32 -11.44 -5.94
C GLU A 47 8.30 -12.36 -5.20
N ALA A 48 9.10 -13.10 -5.99
CA ALA A 48 10.19 -13.93 -5.48
C ALA A 48 11.43 -13.78 -6.35
N TYR A 49 12.59 -13.55 -5.72
CA TYR A 49 13.84 -13.30 -6.40
C TYR A 49 14.90 -14.30 -5.96
N VAL A 50 15.39 -15.10 -6.89
CA VAL A 50 16.42 -16.10 -6.65
C VAL A 50 17.79 -15.45 -6.75
N LEU A 51 18.55 -15.52 -5.68
CA LEU A 51 19.88 -14.95 -5.55
C LEU A 51 20.90 -16.08 -5.35
N HIS A 52 21.81 -16.23 -6.30
CA HIS A 52 22.90 -17.19 -6.22
C HIS A 52 24.22 -16.58 -6.73
N CYS A 53 25.34 -16.99 -6.15
CA CYS A 53 26.68 -16.64 -6.65
C CYS A 53 27.65 -17.80 -6.41
N ALA A 54 28.80 -17.79 -7.07
CA ALA A 54 29.77 -18.87 -6.97
C ALA A 54 30.38 -18.97 -5.55
N GLU A 55 30.45 -17.84 -4.84
CA GLU A 55 31.02 -17.71 -3.50
C GLU A 55 30.06 -18.14 -2.38
N ASP A 56 28.75 -18.17 -2.65
CA ASP A 56 27.73 -18.70 -1.74
C ASP A 56 26.90 -19.78 -2.46
N PRO A 57 27.37 -21.05 -2.42
CA PRO A 57 26.74 -22.14 -3.16
C PRO A 57 25.38 -22.55 -2.60
N THR A 58 24.97 -22.02 -1.44
CA THR A 58 23.71 -22.40 -0.80
C THR A 58 22.52 -21.59 -1.32
N GLY A 59 22.79 -20.37 -1.79
CA GLY A 59 21.81 -19.47 -2.40
C GLY A 59 20.72 -18.95 -1.43
N TYR A 60 20.03 -17.91 -1.89
CA TYR A 60 18.92 -17.27 -1.19
C TYR A 60 17.75 -17.03 -2.13
N VAL A 61 16.54 -16.97 -1.57
CA VAL A 61 15.38 -16.38 -2.22
C VAL A 61 14.93 -15.21 -1.37
N VAL A 62 14.77 -14.05 -2.00
CA VAL A 62 14.13 -12.89 -1.40
C VAL A 62 12.65 -12.92 -1.77
N LEU A 63 11.79 -12.87 -0.76
CA LEU A 63 10.33 -12.94 -0.89
C LEU A 63 9.73 -11.58 -0.58
N GLU A 64 9.01 -10.99 -1.52
CA GLU A 64 8.35 -9.70 -1.37
C GLU A 64 6.85 -9.91 -1.10
N PHE A 65 6.34 -9.24 -0.06
CA PHE A 65 4.96 -9.38 0.43
C PHE A 65 4.12 -8.13 0.15
N GLY A 66 4.64 -7.20 -0.64
CA GLY A 66 4.00 -5.93 -0.97
C GLY A 66 4.15 -4.85 0.09
N THR A 67 3.45 -3.73 -0.13
CA THR A 67 3.53 -2.51 0.70
C THR A 67 2.48 -2.49 1.82
N GLU A 68 1.44 -3.31 1.70
CA GLU A 68 0.27 -3.32 2.58
C GLU A 68 0.52 -3.98 3.93
N TRP A 69 -0.25 -3.61 4.96
CA TRP A 69 -0.17 -4.21 6.30
C TRP A 69 -0.48 -5.71 6.33
N THR A 70 -1.24 -6.20 5.35
CA THR A 70 -1.44 -7.63 5.13
C THR A 70 -0.11 -8.33 4.80
N GLY A 71 0.73 -7.69 3.98
CA GLY A 71 2.08 -8.15 3.67
C GLY A 71 2.98 -8.25 4.89
N PHE A 72 2.98 -7.22 5.75
CA PHE A 72 3.70 -7.24 7.03
C PHE A 72 3.27 -8.44 7.90
N THR A 73 1.97 -8.69 7.99
CA THR A 73 1.41 -9.80 8.76
C THR A 73 1.89 -11.16 8.23
N GLN A 74 1.90 -11.33 6.90
CA GLN A 74 2.36 -12.58 6.27
C GLN A 74 3.87 -12.78 6.42
N MET A 75 4.66 -11.72 6.28
CA MET A 75 6.12 -11.75 6.51
C MET A 75 6.44 -12.16 7.96
N MET A 76 5.75 -11.58 8.94
CA MET A 76 5.92 -11.94 10.36
C MET A 76 5.49 -13.39 10.64
N LYS A 77 4.44 -13.87 9.96
CA LYS A 77 4.02 -15.26 10.04
C LYS A 77 5.09 -16.20 9.50
N LEU A 78 5.65 -15.92 8.32
CA LEU A 78 6.76 -16.71 7.77
C LEU A 78 7.94 -16.78 8.75
N ASP A 79 8.36 -15.63 9.28
CA ASP A 79 9.46 -15.57 10.26
C ASP A 79 9.18 -16.41 11.51
N THR A 80 7.95 -16.37 12.01
CA THR A 80 7.51 -17.16 13.17
C THR A 80 7.48 -18.66 12.86
N ASP A 81 6.92 -19.06 11.72
CA ASP A 81 6.80 -20.46 11.33
C ASP A 81 8.19 -21.11 11.21
N PHE A 82 9.14 -20.44 10.55
CA PHE A 82 10.54 -20.92 10.48
C PHE A 82 11.23 -20.96 11.85
N LEU A 83 10.98 -19.97 12.71
CA LEU A 83 11.55 -19.94 14.05
C LEU A 83 11.04 -21.10 14.93
N VAL A 84 9.74 -21.40 14.87
CA VAL A 84 9.12 -22.51 15.64
C VAL A 84 9.65 -23.86 15.17
N ASP A 85 9.93 -24.01 13.88
CA ASP A 85 10.49 -25.23 13.30
C ASP A 85 12.02 -25.38 13.52
N ASN A 86 12.66 -24.49 14.28
CA ASN A 86 14.12 -24.41 14.46
C ASN A 86 14.87 -24.28 13.12
N HIS A 87 14.26 -23.56 12.18
CA HIS A 87 14.83 -23.19 10.88
C HIS A 87 14.87 -21.66 10.72
N GLY A 88 14.96 -20.95 11.84
CA GLY A 88 15.10 -19.50 11.85
C GLY A 88 16.53 -19.07 11.49
N LYS A 89 16.74 -17.75 11.56
CA LYS A 89 18.06 -17.14 11.32
C LYS A 89 19.17 -17.80 12.14
N LYS A 90 18.98 -17.95 13.47
CA LYS A 90 20.03 -18.46 14.36
C LYS A 90 20.43 -19.88 13.96
N ASP A 91 19.43 -20.72 13.69
CA ASP A 91 19.60 -22.10 13.28
C ASP A 91 20.36 -22.21 11.94
N TYR A 92 20.09 -21.28 11.00
CA TYR A 92 20.87 -21.19 9.76
C TYR A 92 22.36 -21.00 10.04
N TYR A 93 22.73 -19.98 10.82
CA TYR A 93 24.13 -19.68 11.12
C TYR A 93 24.81 -20.78 11.95
N GLU A 94 24.07 -21.47 12.83
CA GLU A 94 24.58 -22.63 13.56
C GLU A 94 24.82 -23.82 12.62
N SER A 95 23.88 -24.08 11.70
CA SER A 95 24.03 -25.15 10.70
C SER A 95 25.25 -24.94 9.80
N ARG A 96 25.56 -23.67 9.45
CA ARG A 96 26.75 -23.34 8.65
C ARG A 96 28.05 -23.76 9.33
N LYS A 97 28.13 -23.64 10.66
CA LYS A 97 29.31 -24.06 11.44
C LYS A 97 29.50 -25.58 11.44
N MET A 98 28.42 -26.34 11.25
CA MET A 98 28.42 -27.81 11.26
C MET A 98 28.45 -28.43 9.85
N GLY A 99 28.73 -27.63 8.81
CA GLY A 99 28.81 -28.11 7.42
C GLY A 99 27.45 -28.20 6.71
N TYR A 100 26.53 -27.28 7.06
CA TYR A 100 25.14 -27.15 6.61
C TYR A 100 24.25 -28.33 7.02
N SER A 101 23.06 -28.06 7.55
CA SER A 101 22.01 -29.07 7.70
C SER A 101 21.09 -29.06 6.48
N SER A 102 20.31 -30.12 6.31
CA SER A 102 19.26 -30.18 5.29
C SER A 102 18.10 -29.27 5.65
N GLY A 103 17.46 -28.68 4.65
CA GLY A 103 16.24 -27.90 4.84
C GLY A 103 16.42 -26.43 4.50
N LEU A 104 15.29 -25.74 4.34
CA LEU A 104 15.27 -24.30 4.11
C LEU A 104 15.29 -23.58 5.45
N PHE A 105 15.87 -22.39 5.45
CA PHE A 105 15.85 -21.50 6.60
C PHE A 105 15.21 -20.18 6.21
N GLY A 106 14.44 -19.56 7.10
CA GLY A 106 13.68 -18.36 6.76
C GLY A 106 13.61 -17.36 7.90
N TRP A 107 13.56 -16.07 7.54
CA TRP A 107 13.40 -14.98 8.50
C TRP A 107 12.96 -13.68 7.80
N ARG A 108 12.45 -12.73 8.58
CA ARG A 108 12.11 -11.37 8.12
C ARG A 108 13.37 -10.55 7.81
N ALA A 109 13.34 -9.75 6.74
CA ALA A 109 14.45 -8.88 6.38
C ALA A 109 14.42 -7.55 7.18
N GLN A 110 15.52 -7.27 7.87
CA GLN A 110 15.70 -6.08 8.71
C GLN A 110 16.92 -5.26 8.27
N ALA A 111 17.13 -4.12 8.91
CA ALA A 111 18.25 -3.20 8.64
C ALA A 111 19.61 -3.89 8.53
N GLU A 112 19.88 -4.91 9.34
CA GLU A 112 21.13 -5.69 9.28
C GLU A 112 21.39 -6.34 7.90
N TYR A 113 20.35 -6.81 7.20
CA TYR A 113 20.48 -7.42 5.87
C TYR A 113 20.53 -6.38 4.78
N TYR A 114 19.74 -5.31 4.91
CA TYR A 114 19.82 -4.18 4.00
C TYR A 114 21.22 -3.55 4.01
N ASN A 115 21.85 -3.46 5.19
CA ASN A 115 23.18 -2.90 5.35
C ASN A 115 24.32 -3.92 5.16
N SER A 116 24.01 -5.21 4.99
CA SER A 116 25.07 -6.21 4.86
C SER A 116 25.81 -6.05 3.53
N GLU A 117 27.08 -6.39 3.52
CA GLU A 117 27.81 -6.60 2.29
C GLU A 117 27.38 -7.93 1.64
N GLY A 118 27.64 -8.07 0.34
CA GLY A 118 27.32 -9.28 -0.41
C GLY A 118 25.96 -9.25 -1.10
N LEU A 119 25.59 -10.41 -1.66
CA LEU A 119 24.53 -10.55 -2.66
C LEU A 119 23.17 -10.03 -2.18
N VAL A 120 22.74 -10.46 -0.99
CA VAL A 120 21.44 -10.07 -0.43
C VAL A 120 21.40 -8.56 -0.16
N GLY A 121 22.37 -8.00 0.55
CA GLY A 121 22.36 -6.58 0.87
C GLY A 121 22.47 -5.67 -0.36
N ASN A 122 23.24 -6.07 -1.39
CA ASN A 122 23.29 -5.37 -2.67
C ASN A 122 21.93 -5.37 -3.37
N PHE A 123 21.26 -6.53 -3.42
CA PHE A 123 19.92 -6.65 -4.00
C PHE A 123 18.90 -5.77 -3.25
N LEU A 124 18.88 -5.85 -1.92
CA LEU A 124 17.95 -5.10 -1.10
C LEU A 124 18.12 -3.58 -1.26
N ARG A 125 19.35 -3.07 -1.31
CA ARG A 125 19.63 -1.64 -1.58
C ARG A 125 19.20 -1.16 -2.96
N GLN A 126 19.11 -2.06 -3.93
CA GLN A 126 18.68 -1.72 -5.29
C GLN A 126 17.15 -1.68 -5.42
N LYS A 127 16.44 -2.48 -4.62
CA LYS A 127 15.01 -2.78 -4.83
C LYS A 127 14.09 -2.28 -3.73
N ALA A 128 14.63 -2.00 -2.55
CA ALA A 128 13.85 -1.67 -1.37
C ALA A 128 14.49 -0.51 -0.60
N GLU A 129 13.80 -0.07 0.44
CA GLU A 129 14.27 0.93 1.39
C GLU A 129 14.06 0.45 2.83
N LEU A 130 14.58 1.20 3.81
CA LEU A 130 14.34 0.92 5.23
C LEU A 130 13.27 1.83 5.79
N LYS A 131 12.18 1.24 6.28
CA LYS A 131 11.12 1.97 7.01
C LYS A 131 10.89 1.40 8.40
N THR A 132 10.44 2.26 9.31
CA THR A 132 9.80 1.81 10.55
C THR A 132 8.30 1.60 10.31
N THR A 133 7.65 0.80 11.14
CA THR A 133 6.19 0.63 11.08
C THR A 133 5.45 1.96 11.32
N SER A 134 6.00 2.85 12.15
CA SER A 134 5.47 4.19 12.36
C SER A 134 5.51 5.06 11.09
N MET A 135 6.61 5.01 10.34
CA MET A 135 6.71 5.72 9.04
C MET A 135 5.66 5.22 8.06
N VAL A 136 5.52 3.90 7.90
CA VAL A 136 4.49 3.34 7.00
C VAL A 136 3.08 3.71 7.44
N ALA A 137 2.81 3.71 8.75
CA ALA A 137 1.51 4.13 9.29
C ALA A 137 1.22 5.61 9.01
N GLN A 138 2.23 6.47 9.18
CA GLN A 138 2.11 7.90 8.92
C GLN A 138 1.92 8.19 7.42
N ASP A 139 2.65 7.51 6.54
CA ASP A 139 2.50 7.64 5.09
C ASP A 139 1.07 7.28 4.66
N SER A 140 0.53 6.16 5.17
CA SER A 140 -0.86 5.75 4.91
C SER A 140 -1.91 6.73 5.46
N LEU A 141 -1.63 7.36 6.60
CA LEU A 141 -2.51 8.39 7.18
C LEU A 141 -2.49 9.67 6.34
N ASN A 142 -1.32 10.08 5.87
CA ASN A 142 -1.16 11.27 5.03
C ASN A 142 -1.92 11.10 3.71
N GLU A 143 -1.76 9.97 3.03
CA GLU A 143 -2.47 9.67 1.76
C GLU A 143 -4.00 9.72 1.94
N LYS A 144 -4.52 9.16 3.03
CA LYS A 144 -5.95 9.22 3.36
C LYS A 144 -6.42 10.65 3.63
N THR A 145 -5.59 11.44 4.31
CA THR A 145 -5.89 12.84 4.61
C THR A 145 -5.93 13.68 3.35
N GLU A 146 -4.95 13.52 2.45
CA GLU A 146 -4.92 14.19 1.14
C GLU A 146 -6.15 13.83 0.29
N THR A 147 -6.53 12.55 0.28
CA THR A 147 -7.75 12.10 -0.41
C THR A 147 -9.01 12.74 0.17
N LEU A 148 -9.10 12.82 1.49
CA LEU A 148 -10.22 13.43 2.20
C LEU A 148 -10.30 14.94 1.93
N ASP A 149 -9.17 15.64 1.94
CA ASP A 149 -9.10 17.07 1.62
C ASP A 149 -9.55 17.35 0.18
N HIS A 150 -9.15 16.49 -0.76
CA HIS A 150 -9.60 16.57 -2.14
C HIS A 150 -11.13 16.46 -2.25
N LEU A 151 -11.72 15.45 -1.60
CA LEU A 151 -13.17 15.22 -1.61
C LEU A 151 -13.94 16.36 -0.94
N TYR A 152 -13.43 16.92 0.18
CA TYR A 152 -14.03 18.11 0.79
C TYR A 152 -14.01 19.32 -0.17
N GLY A 153 -12.94 19.47 -0.95
CA GLY A 153 -12.86 20.46 -2.02
C GLY A 153 -13.94 20.27 -3.09
N GLU A 154 -14.17 19.03 -3.53
CA GLU A 154 -15.23 18.70 -4.50
C GLU A 154 -16.63 19.01 -3.95
N ILE A 155 -16.91 18.62 -2.70
CA ILE A 155 -18.17 18.94 -2.01
C ILE A 155 -18.38 20.45 -1.94
N GLY A 156 -17.33 21.21 -1.57
CA GLY A 156 -17.37 22.68 -1.55
C GLY A 156 -17.70 23.28 -2.91
N SER A 157 -17.10 22.75 -3.99
CA SER A 157 -17.37 23.17 -5.36
C SER A 157 -18.83 22.90 -5.79
N VAL A 158 -19.37 21.74 -5.44
CA VAL A 158 -20.77 21.38 -5.72
C VAL A 158 -21.73 22.27 -4.92
N ASN A 159 -21.48 22.48 -3.62
CA ASN A 159 -22.30 23.35 -2.78
C ASN A 159 -22.34 24.79 -3.31
N LYS A 160 -21.21 25.31 -3.80
CA LYS A 160 -21.17 26.62 -4.45
C LYS A 160 -22.06 26.67 -5.70
N LYS A 161 -21.99 25.65 -6.56
CA LYS A 161 -22.85 25.57 -7.75
C LYS A 161 -24.34 25.51 -7.40
N ILE A 162 -24.70 24.79 -6.34
CA ILE A 162 -26.09 24.74 -5.84
C ILE A 162 -26.53 26.14 -5.41
N SER A 163 -25.74 26.82 -4.58
CA SER A 163 -26.05 28.19 -4.12
C SER A 163 -26.17 29.19 -5.27
N ASP A 164 -25.31 29.09 -6.28
CA ASP A 164 -25.40 29.91 -7.49
C ASP A 164 -26.70 29.64 -8.28
N MET A 165 -27.14 28.37 -8.35
CA MET A 165 -28.41 28.00 -9.00
C MET A 165 -29.62 28.49 -8.21
N GLU A 166 -29.61 28.37 -6.89
CA GLU A 166 -30.67 28.87 -6.00
C GLU A 166 -30.81 30.39 -6.15
N SER A 167 -29.69 31.12 -6.19
CA SER A 167 -29.67 32.57 -6.39
C SER A 167 -30.31 32.95 -7.73
N LYS A 168 -29.91 32.28 -8.82
CA LYS A 168 -30.52 32.47 -10.15
C LYS A 168 -32.02 32.16 -10.15
N TYR A 169 -32.44 31.09 -9.49
CA TYR A 169 -33.85 30.74 -9.37
C TYR A 169 -34.65 31.85 -8.68
N ILE A 170 -34.13 32.38 -7.56
CA ILE A 170 -34.75 33.49 -6.83
C ILE A 170 -34.84 34.75 -7.71
N GLU A 171 -33.77 35.08 -8.46
CA GLU A 171 -33.77 36.19 -9.41
C GLU A 171 -34.84 36.04 -10.50
N TYR A 172 -34.93 34.87 -11.14
CA TYR A 172 -35.95 34.59 -12.15
C TYR A 172 -37.37 34.67 -11.57
N TYR A 173 -37.59 34.11 -10.38
CA TYR A 173 -38.88 34.16 -9.70
C TYR A 173 -39.31 35.62 -9.42
N MET A 174 -38.41 36.46 -8.90
CA MET A 174 -38.70 37.87 -8.64
C MET A 174 -39.00 38.65 -9.93
N SER A 175 -38.27 38.36 -11.02
CA SER A 175 -38.54 38.97 -12.33
C SER A 175 -39.92 38.58 -12.86
N LEU A 176 -40.30 37.30 -12.71
CA LEU A 176 -41.59 36.79 -13.15
C LEU A 176 -42.74 37.39 -12.34
N ASP A 177 -42.62 37.43 -11.00
CA ASP A 177 -43.60 38.05 -10.10
C ASP A 177 -43.84 39.52 -10.45
N ARG A 178 -42.77 40.27 -10.73
CA ARG A 178 -42.88 41.67 -11.18
C ARG A 178 -43.67 41.78 -12.48
N MET A 179 -43.37 40.94 -13.47
CA MET A 179 -44.06 40.96 -14.77
C MET A 179 -45.55 40.61 -14.62
N MET A 180 -45.88 39.62 -13.78
CA MET A 180 -47.27 39.25 -13.51
C MET A 180 -48.05 40.40 -12.88
N LYS A 181 -47.48 41.09 -11.87
CA LYS A 181 -48.08 42.27 -11.25
C LYS A 181 -48.32 43.41 -12.25
N GLU A 182 -47.39 43.62 -13.19
CA GLU A 182 -47.58 44.60 -14.25
C GLU A 182 -48.73 44.23 -15.21
N ILE A 183 -48.85 42.94 -15.56
CA ILE A 183 -49.95 42.42 -16.38
C ILE A 183 -51.29 42.62 -15.68
N GLU A 184 -51.39 42.25 -14.40
CA GLU A 184 -52.60 42.45 -13.58
C GLU A 184 -53.00 43.92 -13.52
N LYS A 185 -52.05 44.81 -13.22
CA LYS A 185 -52.29 46.26 -13.17
C LYS A 185 -52.82 46.81 -14.50
N LYS A 186 -52.24 46.39 -15.63
CA LYS A 186 -52.72 46.79 -16.96
C LYS A 186 -54.13 46.27 -17.25
N ARG A 187 -54.43 45.04 -16.83
CA ARG A 187 -55.75 44.43 -16.97
C ARG A 187 -56.80 45.22 -16.19
N ASP A 188 -56.51 45.59 -14.95
CA ASP A 188 -57.45 46.31 -14.10
C ASP A 188 -57.73 47.73 -14.63
N LEU A 189 -56.70 48.42 -15.14
CA LEU A 189 -56.85 49.72 -15.81
C LEU A 189 -57.79 49.63 -17.03
N LEU A 190 -57.62 48.61 -17.88
CA LEU A 190 -58.49 48.39 -19.04
C LEU A 190 -59.96 48.17 -18.63
N HIS A 191 -60.20 47.46 -17.53
CA HIS A 191 -61.55 47.27 -17.01
C HIS A 191 -62.18 48.57 -16.49
N GLN A 192 -61.41 49.44 -15.82
CA GLN A 192 -61.88 50.76 -15.38
C GLN A 192 -62.21 51.68 -16.56
N THR A 193 -61.32 51.82 -17.55
CA THR A 193 -61.56 52.69 -18.71
C THR A 193 -62.79 52.24 -19.52
N ARG A 194 -63.06 50.93 -19.58
CA ARG A 194 -64.26 50.39 -20.25
C ARG A 194 -65.56 50.66 -19.47
N ALA A 195 -65.48 50.77 -18.14
CA ALA A 195 -66.63 51.08 -17.28
C ALA A 195 -66.96 52.58 -17.25
N GLU A 196 -65.96 53.46 -17.42
CA GLU A 196 -66.12 54.92 -17.43
C GLU A 196 -66.51 55.49 -18.82
N GLY A 197 -66.32 54.72 -19.88
CA GLY A 197 -66.66 55.10 -21.26
C GLY A 197 -68.09 54.75 -21.72
N LEU A 198 -68.95 54.30 -20.81
CA LEU A 198 -70.39 54.01 -21.01
C LEU A 198 -71.23 54.98 -20.18
#